data_AF-A0A0C9XVP1-F1
#
_entry.id   AF-A0A0C9XVP1-F1
#
_cell.length_a   1.000
_cell.length_b   1.000
_cell.length_c   1.000
_cell.angle_alpha   90.00
_cell.angle_beta   90.00
_cell.angle_gamma   90.00
#
_symmetry.space_group_name_H-M   'P 1'
#
loop_
_entity.id
_entity.type
_entity.pdbx_description
1 polymer ?
#
loop_
_entity_poly.entity_id
_entity_poly.type
_entity_poly.pdbx_seq_one_letter_code
_entity_poly.pdbx_strand_id
1 'polypeptide(L)'
;VFPKLNFSSPKDASWVLPASSPLKCTTPADVYILLKSSDFITHDFSIESVFDGCRSDVLPVYELELVLRKWYPVDHSREVRCFVRSDILLAVTQRDTNFYDFMIDIAIQKTIRTTVFKLWEEVVRPNWAFPQKDYVFDLLLTRDLSGGHVIDFGPYAPCTDPLLFTYEELHEVLSKAIQDASASQTSLPALRVIESPLHPAATHSMPAYQHNRVPIEALTLSNGRNIVEFGEIWREEVRRAMHEDDP
;
A
#
# COMPACT_ATOMS: atom_id res chain seq x y z
N VAL A 1 11.75 -6.92 -15.17
CA VAL A 1 10.35 -6.48 -15.03
C VAL A 1 9.95 -6.46 -13.57
N PHE A 2 8.89 -5.75 -13.24
CA PHE A 2 8.22 -5.76 -11.95
C PHE A 2 6.87 -6.48 -12.13
N PRO A 3 6.64 -7.64 -11.49
CA PRO A 3 5.39 -8.37 -11.64
C PRO A 3 4.33 -7.88 -10.62
N LYS A 4 3.07 -7.88 -11.03
CA LYS A 4 1.90 -7.82 -10.15
C LYS A 4 0.77 -8.67 -10.73
N LEU A 5 -0.20 -9.04 -9.91
CA LEU A 5 -1.47 -9.56 -10.41
C LEU A 5 -2.47 -8.40 -10.59
N ASN A 6 -3.76 -8.70 -10.65
CA ASN A 6 -4.84 -7.76 -10.90
C ASN A 6 -4.75 -6.53 -10.00
N PHE A 7 -4.52 -6.71 -8.70
CA PHE A 7 -4.54 -5.61 -7.72
C PHE A 7 -3.21 -5.48 -6.98
N SER A 8 -2.65 -6.60 -6.53
CA SER A 8 -1.56 -6.61 -5.56
C SER A 8 -0.19 -6.81 -6.19
N SER A 9 0.80 -6.13 -5.62
CA SER A 9 2.22 -6.34 -5.96
C SER A 9 2.91 -7.10 -4.83
N PRO A 10 3.89 -7.98 -5.11
CA PRO A 10 4.52 -8.85 -4.11
C PRO A 10 5.58 -8.14 -3.26
N LYS A 11 5.24 -6.97 -2.71
CA LYS A 11 6.18 -6.09 -1.97
C LYS A 11 6.65 -6.73 -0.66
N ASP A 12 5.79 -7.52 -0.04
CA ASP A 12 6.04 -8.34 1.15
C ASP A 12 7.05 -9.47 0.89
N ALA A 13 7.13 -9.96 -0.35
CA ALA A 13 8.11 -10.97 -0.79
C ALA A 13 9.41 -10.38 -1.34
N SER A 14 9.65 -9.07 -1.20
CA SER A 14 10.85 -8.41 -1.73
C SER A 14 12.18 -9.02 -1.26
N TRP A 15 12.17 -9.68 -0.09
CA TRP A 15 13.31 -10.36 0.52
C TRP A 15 13.81 -11.59 -0.25
N VAL A 16 13.01 -12.15 -1.16
CA VAL A 16 13.37 -13.32 -1.97
C VAL A 16 14.41 -12.98 -3.05
N LEU A 17 14.42 -11.73 -3.49
CA LEU A 17 15.36 -11.23 -4.51
C LEU A 17 16.50 -10.42 -3.86
N PRO A 18 17.62 -10.22 -4.57
CA PRO A 18 18.75 -9.46 -4.04
C PRO A 18 18.35 -8.06 -3.57
N ALA A 19 18.83 -7.67 -2.38
CA ALA A 19 18.54 -6.38 -1.77
C ALA A 19 19.02 -5.17 -2.60
N SER A 20 19.99 -5.36 -3.51
CA SER A 20 20.44 -4.32 -4.44
C SER A 20 19.44 -4.04 -5.57
N SER A 21 18.49 -4.93 -5.81
CA SER A 21 17.45 -4.78 -6.83
C SER A 21 16.16 -5.48 -6.40
N PRO A 22 15.50 -4.99 -5.33
CA PRO A 22 14.27 -5.59 -4.85
C PRO A 22 13.20 -5.54 -5.94
N LEU A 23 12.40 -6.62 -6.02
CA LEU A 23 11.27 -6.75 -6.95
C LEU A 23 11.67 -6.68 -8.45
N LYS A 24 12.97 -6.78 -8.76
CA LYS A 24 13.48 -6.80 -10.14
C LYS A 24 13.61 -8.24 -10.63
N CYS A 25 12.64 -8.69 -11.41
CA CYS A 25 12.72 -9.99 -12.07
C CYS A 25 13.48 -9.87 -13.40
N THR A 26 14.50 -10.71 -13.59
CA THR A 26 15.29 -10.82 -14.83
C THR A 26 15.02 -12.12 -15.59
N THR A 27 14.50 -13.14 -14.90
CA THR A 27 14.09 -14.41 -15.48
C THR A 27 12.62 -14.72 -15.14
N PRO A 28 11.96 -15.63 -15.89
CA PRO A 28 10.64 -16.12 -15.49
C PRO A 28 10.64 -16.79 -14.10
N ALA A 29 11.73 -17.47 -13.72
CA ALA A 29 11.86 -18.09 -12.41
C ALA A 29 11.77 -17.04 -11.28
N ASP A 30 12.40 -15.88 -11.46
CA ASP A 30 12.31 -14.75 -10.52
C ASP A 30 10.85 -14.28 -10.35
N VAL A 31 10.06 -14.30 -11.43
CA VAL A 31 8.64 -13.92 -11.36
C VAL A 31 7.87 -14.96 -10.56
N TYR A 32 8.04 -16.25 -10.88
CA TYR A 32 7.32 -17.32 -10.19
C TYR A 32 7.65 -17.38 -8.70
N ILE A 33 8.93 -17.28 -8.33
CA ILE A 33 9.32 -17.37 -6.92
C ILE A 33 8.80 -16.15 -6.14
N LEU A 34 8.85 -14.95 -6.73
CA LEU A 34 8.39 -13.74 -6.07
C LEU A 34 6.86 -13.76 -5.85
N LEU A 35 6.10 -14.20 -6.85
CA LEU A 35 4.63 -14.33 -6.73
C LEU A 35 4.23 -15.42 -5.74
N LYS A 36 4.91 -16.58 -5.73
CA LYS A 36 4.62 -17.68 -4.81
C LYS A 36 4.95 -17.40 -3.35
N SER A 37 5.86 -16.47 -3.09
CA SER A 37 6.32 -16.12 -1.74
C SER A 37 5.61 -14.91 -1.14
N SER A 38 4.56 -14.40 -1.78
CA SER A 38 3.84 -13.19 -1.34
C SER A 38 2.43 -13.52 -0.88
N ASP A 39 2.10 -13.11 0.34
CA ASP A 39 0.75 -13.22 0.89
C ASP A 39 -0.20 -12.23 0.23
N PHE A 40 0.31 -11.07 -0.21
CA PHE A 40 -0.47 -10.12 -1.01
C PHE A 40 -0.92 -10.72 -2.35
N ILE A 41 -0.09 -11.57 -2.94
CA ILE A 41 -0.45 -12.30 -4.16
C ILE A 41 -1.43 -13.44 -3.84
N THR A 42 -1.28 -14.10 -2.68
CA THR A 42 -2.25 -15.10 -2.20
C THR A 42 -3.66 -14.52 -2.10
N HIS A 43 -3.79 -13.29 -1.59
CA HIS A 43 -5.06 -12.57 -1.52
C HIS A 43 -5.72 -12.42 -2.91
N ASP A 44 -4.94 -12.07 -3.93
CA ASP A 44 -5.44 -11.87 -5.30
C ASP A 44 -5.96 -13.17 -5.95
N PHE A 45 -5.55 -14.37 -5.50
CA PHE A 45 -6.03 -15.65 -6.08
C PHE A 45 -7.48 -15.98 -5.73
N SER A 46 -7.98 -15.51 -4.59
CA SER A 46 -9.34 -15.82 -4.14
C SER A 46 -10.30 -14.67 -4.45
N ILE A 47 -11.31 -14.96 -5.26
CA ILE A 47 -12.39 -14.01 -5.55
C ILE A 47 -13.10 -13.57 -4.26
N GLU A 48 -13.27 -14.48 -3.30
CA GLU A 48 -13.92 -14.17 -2.02
C GLU A 48 -13.10 -13.16 -1.21
N SER A 49 -11.77 -13.29 -1.25
CA SER A 49 -10.86 -12.37 -0.56
C SER A 49 -10.82 -11.01 -1.25
N VAL A 50 -10.70 -10.98 -2.58
CA VAL A 50 -10.64 -9.75 -3.38
C VAL A 50 -11.89 -8.91 -3.23
N PHE A 51 -13.06 -9.55 -3.22
CA PHE A 51 -14.35 -8.88 -3.15
C PHE A 51 -14.95 -8.91 -1.74
N ASP A 52 -14.16 -9.20 -0.71
CA ASP A 52 -14.62 -9.11 0.67
C ASP A 52 -15.10 -7.67 0.98
N GLY A 53 -16.25 -7.57 1.66
CA GLY A 53 -16.92 -6.31 1.93
C GLY A 53 -17.69 -5.70 0.75
N CYS A 54 -17.70 -6.31 -0.43
CA CYS A 54 -18.58 -5.88 -1.53
C CYS A 54 -20.05 -6.26 -1.24
N ARG A 55 -20.98 -5.33 -1.43
CA ARG A 55 -22.41 -5.51 -1.14
C ARG A 55 -23.20 -6.20 -2.26
N SER A 56 -22.56 -7.05 -3.06
CA SER A 56 -23.19 -7.75 -4.17
C SER A 56 -23.21 -9.24 -3.93
N ASP A 57 -24.40 -9.84 -3.99
CA ASP A 57 -24.56 -11.29 -3.83
C ASP A 57 -24.06 -12.08 -5.07
N VAL A 58 -23.77 -11.38 -6.18
CA VAL A 58 -23.27 -11.98 -7.41
C VAL A 58 -21.83 -11.54 -7.61
N LEU A 59 -20.90 -12.47 -7.38
CA LEU A 59 -19.50 -12.25 -7.68
C LEU A 59 -19.28 -12.18 -9.21
N PRO A 60 -18.44 -11.26 -9.70
CA PRO A 60 -18.15 -11.15 -11.12
C PRO A 60 -17.35 -12.36 -11.62
N VAL A 61 -17.30 -12.56 -12.94
CA VAL A 61 -16.29 -13.47 -13.52
C VAL A 61 -14.92 -12.85 -13.26
N TYR A 62 -14.07 -13.56 -12.52
CA TYR A 62 -12.75 -13.10 -12.12
C TYR A 62 -11.67 -13.93 -12.80
N GLU A 63 -10.97 -13.30 -13.75
CA GLU A 63 -9.82 -13.88 -14.42
C GLU A 63 -8.54 -13.22 -13.93
N LEU A 64 -7.55 -14.04 -13.61
CA LEU A 64 -6.25 -13.56 -13.13
C LEU A 64 -5.39 -13.07 -14.29
N GLU A 65 -4.81 -11.90 -14.11
CA GLU A 65 -3.93 -11.26 -15.08
C GLU A 65 -2.52 -11.13 -14.50
N LEU A 66 -1.52 -11.60 -15.24
CA LEU A 66 -0.12 -11.35 -14.93
C LEU A 66 0.33 -10.05 -15.60
N VAL A 67 0.57 -9.02 -14.80
CA VAL A 67 1.03 -7.71 -15.29
C VAL A 67 2.53 -7.59 -15.10
N LEU A 68 3.27 -7.44 -16.21
CA LEU A 68 4.72 -7.24 -16.19
C LEU A 68 5.08 -5.80 -16.56
N ARG A 69 5.42 -4.99 -15.57
CA ARG A 69 5.83 -3.60 -15.78
C ARG A 69 7.34 -3.49 -16.00
N LYS A 70 7.78 -2.48 -16.74
CA LYS A 70 9.20 -2.14 -16.82
C LYS A 70 9.69 -1.78 -15.41
N TRP A 71 10.70 -2.49 -14.92
CA TRP A 71 11.33 -2.15 -13.65
C TRP A 71 12.30 -0.98 -13.85
N TYR A 72 12.29 -0.04 -12.93
CA TYR A 72 13.27 1.04 -12.82
C TYR A 72 13.48 1.36 -11.33
N PRO A 73 14.65 1.90 -10.95
CA PRO A 73 14.86 2.36 -9.58
C PRO A 73 13.89 3.51 -9.29
N VAL A 74 12.95 3.25 -8.39
CA VAL A 74 12.02 4.25 -7.87
C VAL A 74 12.65 4.88 -6.63
N ASP A 75 12.52 6.20 -6.52
CA ASP A 75 12.88 6.92 -5.31
C ASP A 75 11.63 7.07 -4.47
N HIS A 76 11.54 6.27 -3.43
CA HIS A 76 10.37 6.13 -2.56
C HIS A 76 10.01 7.44 -1.83
N SER A 77 10.97 8.36 -1.70
CA SER A 77 10.72 9.68 -1.10
C SER A 77 9.74 10.53 -1.90
N ARG A 78 9.50 10.20 -3.17
CA ARG A 78 8.59 10.93 -4.07
C ARG A 78 7.26 10.23 -4.29
N GLU A 79 7.03 9.11 -3.60
CA GLU A 79 5.77 8.39 -3.66
C GLU A 79 4.77 8.96 -2.65
N VAL A 80 3.57 9.28 -3.15
CA VAL A 80 2.46 9.78 -2.33
C VAL A 80 1.19 9.00 -2.62
N ARG A 81 0.39 8.78 -1.57
CA ARG A 81 -0.94 8.19 -1.67
C ARG A 81 -2.00 9.29 -1.54
N CYS A 82 -2.98 9.25 -2.42
CA CYS A 82 -4.00 10.28 -2.56
C CYS A 82 -5.39 9.68 -2.35
N PHE A 83 -6.23 10.34 -1.56
CA PHE A 83 -7.56 9.87 -1.19
C PHE A 83 -8.63 10.74 -1.84
N VAL A 84 -9.51 10.12 -2.63
CA VAL A 84 -10.65 10.77 -3.29
C VAL A 84 -11.93 10.15 -2.77
N ARG A 85 -12.89 11.00 -2.41
CA ARG A 85 -14.23 10.55 -2.00
C ARG A 85 -15.27 11.57 -2.42
N SER A 86 -16.40 11.10 -2.94
CA SER A 86 -17.49 11.95 -3.43
C SER A 86 -17.00 12.99 -4.44
N ASP A 87 -16.07 12.58 -5.32
CA ASP A 87 -15.47 13.43 -6.36
C ASP A 87 -14.66 14.64 -5.83
N ILE A 88 -14.14 14.52 -4.61
CA ILE A 88 -13.28 15.50 -3.95
C ILE A 88 -11.96 14.83 -3.57
N LEU A 89 -10.83 15.43 -3.97
CA LEU A 89 -9.51 15.04 -3.48
C LEU A 89 -9.33 15.55 -2.04
N LEU A 90 -9.41 14.64 -1.09
CA LEU A 90 -9.42 14.96 0.34
C LEU A 90 -8.02 15.17 0.91
N ALA A 91 -7.13 14.20 0.64
CA ALA A 91 -5.87 14.11 1.35
C ALA A 91 -4.77 13.47 0.51
N VAL A 92 -3.54 13.81 0.86
CA VAL A 92 -2.29 13.30 0.30
C VAL A 92 -1.41 12.89 1.48
N THR A 93 -0.77 11.74 1.39
CA THR A 93 0.18 11.27 2.41
C THR A 93 1.44 10.74 1.77
N GLN A 94 2.57 10.91 2.44
CA GLN A 94 3.81 10.22 2.11
C GLN A 94 3.60 8.69 2.13
N ARG A 95 4.05 7.99 1.09
CA ARG A 95 3.86 6.53 0.98
C ARG A 95 4.89 5.72 1.76
N ASP A 96 6.12 6.21 1.79
CA ASP A 96 7.24 5.57 2.47
C ASP A 96 7.29 5.94 3.95
N THR A 97 7.89 5.08 4.77
CA THR A 97 7.94 5.25 6.23
C THR A 97 9.18 5.99 6.72
N ASN A 98 10.10 6.40 5.85
CA ASN A 98 11.31 7.13 6.24
C ASN A 98 11.06 8.62 6.47
N PHE A 99 11.85 9.26 7.32
CA PHE A 99 11.85 10.72 7.43
C PHE A 99 12.67 11.36 6.31
N TYR A 100 12.15 12.44 5.72
CA TYR A 100 12.82 13.20 4.67
C TYR A 100 12.81 14.70 4.97
N ASP A 101 13.99 15.29 5.19
CA ASP A 101 14.16 16.71 5.54
C ASP A 101 13.48 17.67 4.56
N PHE A 102 13.46 17.35 3.27
CA PHE A 102 12.85 18.25 2.28
C PHE A 102 11.32 18.27 2.36
N MET A 103 10.69 17.23 2.93
CA MET A 103 9.22 17.13 3.02
C MET A 103 8.61 18.01 4.11
N ILE A 104 9.40 18.44 5.10
CA ILE A 104 8.93 19.37 6.14
C ILE A 104 8.96 20.83 5.69
N ASP A 105 9.63 21.14 4.57
CA ASP A 105 9.65 22.49 4.02
C ASP A 105 8.24 22.90 3.52
N ILE A 106 7.75 24.04 4.00
CA ILE A 106 6.39 24.52 3.72
C ILE A 106 6.18 24.83 2.23
N ALA A 107 7.21 25.35 1.54
CA ALA A 107 7.13 25.62 0.11
C ALA A 107 7.09 24.33 -0.71
N ILE A 108 7.84 23.30 -0.28
CA ILE A 108 7.77 21.96 -0.87
C ILE A 108 6.40 21.33 -0.64
N GLN A 109 5.87 21.35 0.57
CA GLN A 109 4.53 20.85 0.88
C GLN A 109 3.45 21.52 0.03
N LYS A 110 3.54 22.85 -0.12
CA LYS A 110 2.63 23.61 -1.00
C LYS A 110 2.76 23.17 -2.45
N THR A 111 3.99 22.94 -2.93
CA THR A 111 4.26 22.44 -4.28
C THR A 111 3.62 21.07 -4.50
N ILE A 112 3.86 20.12 -3.59
CA ILE A 112 3.27 18.77 -3.63
C ILE A 112 1.74 18.86 -3.70
N ARG A 113 1.10 19.59 -2.79
CA ARG A 113 -0.37 19.74 -2.76
C ARG A 113 -0.91 20.30 -4.07
N THR A 114 -0.26 21.33 -4.61
CA THR A 114 -0.67 21.99 -5.86
C THR A 114 -0.49 21.07 -7.06
N THR A 115 0.66 20.41 -7.18
CA THR A 115 0.96 19.46 -8.25
C THR A 115 0.00 18.28 -8.23
N VAL A 116 -0.24 17.67 -7.07
CA VAL A 116 -1.16 16.53 -6.94
C VAL A 116 -2.59 16.95 -7.27
N PHE A 117 -3.04 18.10 -6.77
CA PHE A 117 -4.37 18.62 -7.10
C PHE A 117 -4.54 18.84 -8.61
N LYS A 118 -3.56 19.47 -9.26
CA LYS A 118 -3.56 19.69 -10.71
C LYS A 118 -3.59 18.37 -11.50
N LEU A 119 -2.74 17.40 -11.15
CA LEU A 119 -2.73 16.09 -11.79
C LEU A 119 -4.07 15.37 -11.61
N TRP A 120 -4.68 15.48 -10.43
CA TRP A 120 -5.99 14.90 -10.19
C TRP A 120 -7.06 15.58 -11.03
N GLU A 121 -7.15 16.92 -10.99
CA GLU A 121 -8.18 17.69 -11.67
C GLU A 121 -8.09 17.59 -13.20
N GLU A 122 -6.88 17.63 -13.76
CA GLU A 122 -6.66 17.67 -15.22
C GLU A 122 -6.55 16.27 -15.84
N VAL A 123 -6.07 15.27 -15.08
CA VAL A 123 -5.76 13.94 -15.63
C VAL A 123 -6.63 12.85 -15.00
N VAL A 124 -6.61 12.69 -13.68
CA VAL A 124 -7.27 11.53 -13.04
C VAL A 124 -8.79 11.65 -13.08
N ARG A 125 -9.34 12.77 -12.58
CA ARG A 125 -10.77 13.02 -12.44
C ARG A 125 -11.53 12.98 -13.77
N PRO A 126 -11.07 13.63 -14.87
CA PRO A 126 -11.79 13.60 -16.15
C PRO A 126 -11.75 12.23 -16.83
N ASN A 127 -10.68 11.45 -16.61
CA ASN A 127 -10.54 10.11 -17.18
C ASN A 127 -11.18 9.01 -16.30
N TRP A 128 -11.71 9.36 -15.12
CA TRP A 128 -12.37 8.41 -14.24
C TRP A 128 -13.80 8.11 -14.72
N ALA A 129 -13.93 7.08 -15.57
CA ALA A 129 -15.20 6.69 -16.19
C ALA A 129 -16.17 5.95 -15.23
N PHE A 130 -15.72 5.53 -14.05
CA PHE A 130 -16.57 4.77 -13.13
C PHE A 130 -17.58 5.66 -12.40
N PRO A 131 -18.81 5.16 -12.12
CA PRO A 131 -19.82 5.92 -11.38
C PRO A 131 -19.39 6.24 -9.95
N GLN A 132 -18.77 5.28 -9.26
CA GLN A 132 -18.25 5.47 -7.91
C GLN A 132 -17.03 6.39 -7.95
N LYS A 133 -17.07 7.52 -7.24
CA LYS A 133 -15.98 8.50 -7.15
C LYS A 133 -15.23 8.42 -5.82
N ASP A 134 -15.11 7.20 -5.30
CA ASP A 134 -14.45 6.88 -4.03
C ASP A 134 -13.29 5.93 -4.34
N TYR A 135 -12.09 6.46 -4.36
CA TYR A 135 -10.90 5.71 -4.73
C TYR A 135 -9.65 6.29 -4.10
N VAL A 136 -8.63 5.45 -3.99
CA VAL A 136 -7.28 5.82 -3.60
C VAL A 136 -6.39 5.64 -4.80
N PHE A 137 -5.43 6.54 -4.99
CA PHE A 137 -4.44 6.38 -6.04
C PHE A 137 -3.06 6.80 -5.57
N ASP A 138 -2.05 6.09 -6.07
CA ASP A 138 -0.66 6.32 -5.73
C ASP A 138 0.02 7.07 -6.88
N LEU A 139 0.79 8.11 -6.56
CA LEU A 139 1.58 8.90 -7.50
C LEU A 139 3.07 8.77 -7.19
N LEU A 140 3.88 8.71 -8.24
CA LEU A 140 5.31 8.99 -8.17
C LEU A 140 5.56 10.38 -8.77
N LEU A 141 5.84 11.36 -7.91
CA LEU A 141 6.12 12.73 -8.32
C LEU A 141 7.44 12.80 -9.08
N THR A 142 7.63 13.79 -9.97
CA THR A 142 8.92 14.05 -10.64
C THR A 142 9.98 14.55 -9.67
N ARG A 143 11.26 14.57 -10.08
CA ARG A 143 12.37 14.99 -9.19
C ARG A 143 12.25 16.44 -8.72
N ASP A 144 11.67 17.29 -9.55
CA ASP A 144 11.39 18.70 -9.28
C ASP A 144 9.99 18.92 -8.68
N LEU A 145 9.24 17.84 -8.40
CA LEU A 145 7.90 17.85 -7.81
C LEU A 145 6.84 18.63 -8.61
N SER A 146 7.12 18.98 -9.88
CA SER A 146 6.25 19.76 -10.75
C SER A 146 5.21 18.91 -11.49
N GLY A 147 5.39 17.59 -11.51
CA GLY A 147 4.48 16.62 -12.10
C GLY A 147 4.57 15.26 -11.42
N GLY A 148 4.01 14.23 -12.06
CA GLY A 148 4.02 12.89 -11.52
C GLY A 148 3.35 11.86 -12.44
N HIS A 149 3.50 10.59 -12.10
CA HIS A 149 2.89 9.47 -12.82
C HIS A 149 2.02 8.66 -11.86
N VAL A 150 0.86 8.22 -12.34
CA VAL A 150 0.02 7.28 -11.60
C VAL A 150 0.69 5.92 -11.55
N ILE A 151 0.82 5.39 -10.33
CA ILE A 151 1.44 4.10 -10.05
C ILE A 151 0.37 3.03 -9.88
N ASP A 152 -0.63 3.29 -9.06
CA ASP A 152 -1.68 2.31 -8.77
C ASP A 152 -2.99 2.98 -8.36
N PHE A 153 -4.07 2.21 -8.45
CA PHE A 153 -5.37 2.56 -7.89
C PHE A 153 -5.79 1.50 -6.87
N GLY A 154 -6.54 1.92 -5.85
CA GLY A 154 -7.15 1.04 -4.87
C GLY A 154 -8.53 1.55 -4.45
N PRO A 155 -9.37 0.70 -3.83
CA PRO A 155 -10.65 1.14 -3.32
C PRO A 155 -10.46 2.08 -2.13
N TYR A 156 -11.34 3.06 -1.97
CA TYR A 156 -11.49 3.78 -0.70
C TYR A 156 -12.23 2.87 0.27
N ALA A 157 -11.49 2.02 1.00
CA ALA A 157 -12.04 1.01 1.89
C ALA A 157 -10.98 0.55 2.91
N PRO A 158 -11.36 0.00 4.08
CA PRO A 158 -10.42 -0.42 5.12
C PRO A 158 -9.31 -1.38 4.68
N CYS A 159 -9.51 -2.15 3.60
CA CYS A 159 -8.47 -2.99 3.01
C CYS A 159 -7.30 -2.20 2.40
N THR A 160 -7.50 -0.93 2.06
CA THR A 160 -6.44 -0.02 1.61
C THR A 160 -5.84 0.71 2.81
N ASP A 161 -4.56 0.45 3.09
CA ASP A 161 -3.81 1.10 4.17
C ASP A 161 -3.86 2.64 4.08
N PRO A 162 -4.38 3.34 5.11
CA PRO A 162 -4.49 4.80 5.14
C PRO A 162 -3.18 5.51 5.52
N LEU A 163 -2.14 4.76 5.92
CA LEU A 163 -0.79 5.24 6.23
C LEU A 163 -0.77 6.27 7.37
N LEU A 164 -0.51 7.54 7.08
CA LEU A 164 -0.44 8.59 8.10
C LEU A 164 -1.82 9.17 8.46
N PHE A 165 -2.90 8.60 7.93
CA PHE A 165 -4.28 8.97 8.26
C PHE A 165 -5.02 7.79 8.87
N THR A 166 -6.16 8.07 9.50
CA THR A 166 -7.23 7.09 9.72
C THR A 166 -8.43 7.39 8.81
N TYR A 167 -9.29 6.39 8.60
CA TYR A 167 -10.50 6.57 7.79
C TYR A 167 -11.51 7.53 8.46
N GLU A 168 -11.49 7.62 9.79
CA GLU A 168 -12.25 8.58 10.58
C GLU A 168 -11.79 10.01 10.29
N GLU A 169 -10.48 10.25 10.32
CA GLU A 169 -9.91 11.58 10.01
C GLU A 169 -10.23 12.00 8.57
N LEU A 170 -10.13 11.07 7.60
CA LEU A 170 -10.52 11.36 6.21
C LEU A 170 -12.01 11.70 6.09
N HIS A 171 -12.87 11.09 6.91
CA HIS A 171 -14.29 11.42 6.96
C HIS A 171 -14.55 12.83 7.55
N GLU A 172 -13.76 13.25 8.55
CA GLU A 172 -13.81 14.62 9.07
C GLU A 172 -13.36 15.64 8.02
N VAL A 173 -12.31 15.33 7.25
CA VAL A 173 -11.85 16.18 6.14
C VAL A 173 -12.93 16.33 5.08
N LEU A 174 -13.62 15.24 4.71
CA LEU A 174 -14.76 15.29 3.78
C LEU A 174 -15.89 16.19 4.32
N SER A 175 -16.23 16.03 5.60
CA SER A 175 -17.30 16.81 6.23
C SER A 175 -17.01 18.31 6.20
N LYS A 176 -15.75 18.70 6.44
CA LYS A 176 -15.28 20.09 6.31
C LYS A 176 -15.32 20.56 4.86
N ALA A 177 -14.83 19.75 3.92
CA ALA A 177 -14.83 20.10 2.49
C ALA A 177 -16.24 20.34 1.92
N ILE A 178 -17.23 19.55 2.34
CA ILE A 178 -18.65 19.74 1.94
C ILE A 178 -19.20 21.07 2.49
N GLN A 179 -18.84 21.44 3.72
CA GLN A 179 -19.23 22.72 4.31
C GLN A 179 -18.58 23.90 3.56
N ASP A 180 -17.29 23.80 3.25
CA ASP A 180 -16.53 24.83 2.54
C ASP A 180 -16.96 24.99 1.06
N ALA A 181 -17.38 23.91 0.41
CA ALA A 181 -17.90 23.94 -0.97
C ALA A 181 -19.16 24.83 -1.08
N SER A 182 -19.98 24.86 -0.01
CA SER A 182 -21.14 25.76 0.08
C SER A 182 -20.73 27.24 0.13
N ALA A 183 -19.48 27.53 0.49
CA ALA A 183 -18.87 28.86 0.52
C ALA A 183 -18.03 29.20 -0.72
N SER A 184 -18.05 28.37 -1.78
CA SER A 184 -17.30 28.55 -3.04
C SER A 184 -15.78 28.68 -2.88
N GLN A 185 -15.19 28.05 -1.85
CA GLN A 185 -13.74 28.02 -1.67
C GLN A 185 -13.16 26.71 -2.18
N THR A 186 -12.29 26.78 -3.19
CA THR A 186 -11.42 25.65 -3.58
C THR A 186 -10.27 25.51 -2.60
N SER A 187 -10.30 24.46 -1.78
CA SER A 187 -9.23 24.13 -0.84
C SER A 187 -8.28 23.08 -1.43
N LEU A 188 -6.98 23.26 -1.16
CA LEU A 188 -5.98 22.24 -1.48
C LEU A 188 -6.14 21.05 -0.53
N PRO A 189 -5.88 19.81 -0.98
CA PRO A 189 -6.04 18.61 -0.14
C PRO A 189 -5.17 18.69 1.12
N ALA A 190 -5.59 18.03 2.19
CA ALA A 190 -4.77 17.89 3.39
C ALA A 190 -3.49 17.11 3.05
N LEU A 191 -2.34 17.50 3.60
CA LEU A 191 -1.08 16.79 3.41
C LEU A 191 -0.56 16.31 4.76
N ARG A 192 -0.17 15.04 4.86
CA ARG A 192 0.60 14.50 5.98
C ARG A 192 1.91 13.91 5.49
N VAL A 193 2.99 14.31 6.16
CA VAL A 193 4.34 13.82 5.95
C VAL A 193 4.91 13.39 7.29
N ILE A 194 6.00 12.63 7.26
CA ILE A 194 6.73 12.30 8.47
C ILE A 194 7.53 13.53 8.90
N GLU A 195 7.16 14.14 10.03
CA GLU A 195 7.69 15.45 10.44
C GLU A 195 9.03 15.37 11.19
N SER A 196 9.41 14.18 11.66
CA SER A 196 10.62 13.99 12.47
C SER A 196 11.14 12.56 12.34
N PRO A 197 12.46 12.34 12.46
CA PRO A 197 13.03 10.99 12.59
C PRO A 197 12.45 10.19 13.76
N LEU A 198 11.91 10.87 14.79
CA LEU A 198 11.32 10.25 15.97
C LEU A 198 9.84 9.90 15.79
N HIS A 199 9.25 10.20 14.63
CA HIS A 199 7.86 9.89 14.35
C HIS A 199 7.60 8.38 14.49
N PRO A 200 6.47 7.93 15.05
CA PRO A 200 6.19 6.50 15.24
C PRO A 200 6.33 5.68 13.95
N ALA A 201 5.82 6.21 12.83
CA ALA A 201 5.97 5.57 11.52
C ALA A 201 7.43 5.40 11.06
N ALA A 202 8.35 6.29 11.46
CA ALA A 202 9.77 6.25 11.08
C ALA A 202 10.65 5.47 12.07
N THR A 203 10.20 5.32 13.32
CA THR A 203 10.93 4.62 14.38
C THR A 203 10.56 3.15 14.50
N HIS A 204 9.59 2.67 13.73
CA HIS A 204 9.31 1.24 13.63
C HIS A 204 10.53 0.50 13.07
N SER A 205 11.25 -0.17 13.97
CA SER A 205 12.42 -1.02 13.66
C SER A 205 12.03 -2.36 13.04
N MET A 206 10.74 -2.67 12.94
CA MET A 206 10.26 -3.87 12.27
C MET A 206 10.23 -3.66 10.76
N PRO A 207 10.88 -4.53 9.96
CA PRO A 207 10.72 -4.54 8.52
C PRO A 207 9.24 -4.56 8.13
N ALA A 208 8.87 -3.79 7.11
CA ALA A 208 7.53 -3.83 6.55
C ALA A 208 7.14 -5.30 6.21
N TYR A 209 5.91 -5.66 6.58
CA TYR A 209 5.33 -6.98 6.32
C TYR A 209 6.09 -8.14 7.00
N GLN A 210 6.75 -7.92 8.15
CA GLN A 210 7.49 -8.98 8.83
C GLN A 210 6.62 -10.20 9.20
N HIS A 211 5.33 -10.01 9.47
CA HIS A 211 4.41 -11.12 9.75
C HIS A 211 4.28 -12.08 8.55
N ASN A 212 4.38 -11.58 7.32
CA ASN A 212 4.39 -12.38 6.09
C ASN A 212 5.70 -13.15 5.87
N ARG A 213 6.68 -13.00 6.78
CA ARG A 213 7.97 -13.69 6.73
C ARG A 213 8.07 -14.83 7.73
N VAL A 214 7.00 -15.10 8.48
CA VAL A 214 6.97 -16.10 9.55
C VAL A 214 5.88 -17.13 9.23
N PRO A 215 6.14 -18.43 9.40
CA PRO A 215 5.10 -19.45 9.22
C PRO A 215 3.86 -19.15 10.07
N ILE A 216 2.67 -19.44 9.54
CA ILE A 216 1.40 -19.15 10.22
C ILE A 216 1.29 -19.92 11.54
N GLU A 217 1.90 -21.11 11.62
CA GLU A 217 2.02 -21.92 12.81
C GLU A 217 2.84 -21.18 13.88
N ALA A 218 3.93 -20.53 13.49
CA ALA A 218 4.75 -19.75 14.41
C ALA A 218 3.97 -18.57 15.00
N LEU A 219 3.19 -17.87 14.17
CA LEU A 219 2.33 -16.77 14.61
C LEU A 219 1.23 -17.26 15.56
N THR A 220 0.54 -18.34 15.18
CA THR A 220 -0.53 -18.96 15.98
C THR A 220 -0.02 -19.46 17.33
N LEU A 221 1.16 -20.07 17.36
CA LEU A 221 1.81 -20.57 18.57
C LEU A 221 2.35 -19.46 19.47
N SER A 222 2.67 -18.29 18.92
CA SER A 222 3.17 -17.13 19.66
C SER A 222 2.08 -16.29 20.32
N ASN A 223 0.83 -16.41 19.84
CA ASN A 223 -0.26 -15.53 20.27
C ASN A 223 -0.61 -15.74 21.76
N GLY A 224 -0.46 -14.68 22.55
CA GLY A 224 -0.76 -14.68 23.99
C GLY A 224 0.26 -15.42 24.88
N ARG A 225 1.44 -15.78 24.36
CA ARG A 225 2.47 -16.55 25.09
C ARG A 225 3.76 -15.77 25.25
N ASN A 226 4.53 -16.08 26.30
CA ASN A 226 5.86 -15.51 26.48
C ASN A 226 6.91 -16.24 25.60
N ILE A 227 8.09 -15.64 25.44
CA ILE A 227 9.11 -16.13 24.51
C ILE A 227 9.68 -17.51 24.88
N VAL A 228 9.67 -17.84 26.18
CA VAL A 228 10.19 -19.13 26.68
C VAL A 228 9.21 -20.25 26.37
N GLU A 229 7.92 -20.03 26.69
CA GLU A 229 6.82 -20.95 26.36
C GLU A 229 6.69 -21.18 24.86
N PHE A 230 6.79 -20.11 24.05
CA PHE A 230 6.82 -20.24 22.60
C PHE A 230 8.00 -21.11 22.14
N GLY A 231 9.20 -20.88 22.67
CA GLY A 231 10.40 -21.63 22.28
C GLY A 231 10.33 -23.12 22.61
N GLU A 232 9.70 -23.50 23.72
CA GLU A 232 9.49 -24.91 24.08
C GLU A 232 8.50 -25.60 23.15
N ILE A 233 7.36 -24.97 22.89
CA ILE A 233 6.31 -25.54 22.03
C ILE A 233 6.77 -25.59 20.58
N TRP A 234 7.51 -24.57 20.11
CA TRP A 234 8.07 -24.58 18.76
C TRP A 234 9.07 -25.73 18.55
N ARG A 235 9.94 -26.01 19.54
CA ARG A 235 10.86 -27.15 19.48
C ARG A 235 10.12 -28.48 19.47
N GLU A 236 9.03 -28.59 20.21
CA GLU A 236 8.19 -29.79 20.23
C GLU A 236 7.54 -30.03 18.87
N GLU A 237 6.97 -28.98 18.29
CA GLU A 237 6.27 -29.02 17.00
C GLU A 237 7.23 -29.37 15.85
N VAL A 238 8.42 -28.77 15.81
CA VAL A 238 9.46 -29.10 14.83
C VAL A 238 9.88 -30.57 14.97
N ARG A 239 10.03 -31.07 16.20
CA ARG A 239 10.41 -32.48 16.41
C ARG A 239 9.31 -33.43 15.97
N ARG A 240 8.03 -33.10 16.23
CA ARG A 240 6.89 -33.89 15.75
C ARG A 240 6.86 -33.96 14.23
N ALA A 241 6.99 -32.82 13.55
CA ALA A 241 7.02 -32.76 12.10
C ALA A 241 8.19 -33.58 11.50
N MET A 242 9.36 -33.59 12.15
CA MET A 242 10.51 -34.42 11.72
C MET A 242 10.30 -35.93 11.90
N HIS A 243 9.34 -36.36 12.73
CA HIS A 243 9.05 -37.78 12.99
C HIS A 243 7.84 -38.31 12.23
N GLU A 244 7.00 -37.44 11.64
CA GLU A 244 5.84 -37.85 10.83
C GLU A 244 6.20 -38.21 9.38
N ASP A 245 7.45 -37.99 8.95
CA ASP A 245 7.96 -38.28 7.59
C ASP A 245 8.72 -39.62 7.46
N ASP A 246 8.76 -40.47 8.50
CA ASP A 246 9.30 -41.83 8.38
C ASP A 246 8.15 -42.85 8.16
N PRO A 247 8.00 -43.43 6.95
CA PRO A 247 6.98 -44.44 6.67
C PRO A 247 7.23 -45.80 7.35
#